data_AF-A0A9P4TTT1-F1
#
_entry.id   AF-A0A9P4TTT1-F1
#
_cell.length_a   1.000
_cell.length_b   1.000
_cell.length_c   1.000
_cell.angle_alpha   90.00
_cell.angle_beta   90.00
_cell.angle_gamma   90.00
#
_symmetry.space_group_name_H-M   'P 1'
#
loop_
_entity.id
_entity.type
_entity.pdbx_description
1 polymer ?
#
loop_
_entity_poly.entity_id
_entity_poly.type
_entity_poly.pdbx_seq_one_letter_code
_entity_poly.pdbx_strand_id
1 'polypeptide(L)'
;MSKHSPVVWNVVEPISYDINLPYRGLTAETGRTTNYPDYLPSFDPIFFDPLLVFDFVDPALLVEDKSLPNLITSETKLTSIQPALGTIVEGVQLLDMSNSAKEELALLISQRKAVVFPNQDRFMNAGPTKQQEFMKFFGKPNYQPVSGSVKGHPGFHIIHRDGNKEEIARFLSQKATTTLWHQDVSYEIQPPGYVMLGLLQGPEVGGDTVFAATDLAYKRLSSAFQKLFDNLEAVHSSVKMISQVRERGKLKASL
;
A
#
# COMPACT_ATOMS: atom_id res chain seq x y z
N MET A 1 11.34 -10.07 -45.87
CA MET A 1 12.20 -9.51 -44.80
C MET A 1 11.97 -8.01 -44.73
N SER A 2 11.07 -7.56 -43.85
CA SER A 2 10.77 -6.13 -43.67
C SER A 2 11.69 -5.57 -42.60
N LYS A 3 12.59 -4.65 -42.97
CA LYS A 3 13.41 -3.89 -42.01
C LYS A 3 12.54 -2.78 -41.42
N HIS A 4 12.07 -2.96 -40.20
CA HIS A 4 11.48 -1.85 -39.43
C HIS A 4 12.61 -1.07 -38.78
N SER A 5 12.70 0.22 -39.11
CA SER A 5 13.58 1.16 -38.43
C SER A 5 13.09 1.37 -36.98
N PRO A 6 13.99 1.50 -35.99
CA PRO A 6 13.59 1.76 -34.62
C PRO A 6 12.93 3.13 -34.50
N VAL A 7 11.77 3.16 -33.85
CA VAL A 7 11.09 4.41 -33.46
C VAL A 7 11.94 5.08 -32.39
N VAL A 8 12.52 6.23 -32.71
CA VAL A 8 13.21 7.09 -31.75
C VAL A 8 12.14 7.95 -31.07
N TRP A 9 11.83 7.63 -29.82
CA TRP A 9 10.98 8.46 -28.98
C TRP A 9 11.80 9.68 -28.53
N ASN A 10 11.36 10.88 -28.92
CA ASN A 10 11.85 12.09 -28.27
C ASN A 10 11.51 11.99 -26.79
N VAL A 11 12.54 11.87 -25.95
CA VAL A 11 12.40 11.85 -24.49
C VAL A 11 12.02 13.27 -24.07
N VAL A 12 10.70 13.53 -24.02
CA VAL A 12 10.16 14.62 -23.21
C VAL A 12 10.65 14.36 -21.79
N GLU A 13 11.09 15.40 -21.08
CA GLU A 13 11.52 15.29 -19.69
C GLU A 13 10.52 14.41 -18.91
N PRO A 14 10.98 13.32 -18.28
CA PRO A 14 10.09 12.39 -17.64
C PRO A 14 9.51 13.05 -16.39
N ILE A 15 8.22 13.41 -16.44
CA ILE A 15 7.44 13.70 -15.24
C ILE A 15 7.31 12.37 -14.47
N SER A 16 8.00 12.25 -13.34
CA SER A 16 7.88 11.07 -12.47
C SER A 16 7.04 11.41 -11.24
N TYR A 17 6.16 10.47 -10.91
CA TYR A 17 5.10 10.60 -9.94
C TYR A 17 5.58 9.98 -8.63
N ASP A 18 5.73 10.83 -7.63
CA ASP A 18 5.84 10.39 -6.26
C ASP A 18 4.50 10.70 -5.60
N ILE A 19 3.82 9.68 -5.08
CA ILE A 19 2.68 9.88 -4.16
C ILE A 19 3.13 10.59 -2.88
N ASN A 20 4.44 10.49 -2.59
CA ASN A 20 5.12 11.20 -1.54
C ASN A 20 5.70 12.48 -2.13
N LEU A 21 5.00 13.58 -1.91
CA LEU A 21 5.61 14.88 -2.09
C LEU A 21 6.90 14.94 -1.25
N PRO A 22 8.04 15.42 -1.80
CA PRO A 22 9.31 15.46 -1.10
C PRO A 22 9.16 16.19 0.23
N TYR A 23 9.15 15.37 1.29
CA TYR A 23 9.23 15.81 2.67
C TYR A 23 10.29 16.89 2.85
N ARG A 24 9.88 18.12 3.21
CA ARG A 24 10.77 19.08 3.85
C ARG A 24 11.02 18.56 5.27
N GLY A 25 12.27 18.55 5.72
CA GLY A 25 12.60 18.04 7.06
C GLY A 25 11.72 18.70 8.13
N LEU A 26 11.29 17.93 9.14
CA LEU A 26 10.45 18.42 10.23
C LEU A 26 11.03 19.73 10.75
N THR A 27 10.27 20.82 10.63
CA THR A 27 10.54 21.97 11.49
C THR A 27 10.25 21.52 12.93
N ALA A 28 10.86 22.19 13.91
CA ALA A 28 10.58 21.95 15.32
C ALA A 28 9.09 22.11 15.69
N GLU A 29 8.27 22.68 14.79
CA GLU A 29 6.82 22.84 14.95
C GLU A 29 6.01 21.62 14.48
N THR A 30 6.43 20.91 13.41
CA THR A 30 5.72 19.69 12.94
C THR A 30 5.69 18.56 13.97
N GLY A 31 6.71 18.45 14.83
CA GLY A 31 6.71 17.49 15.94
C GLY A 31 5.75 17.83 17.09
N ARG A 32 5.18 19.04 17.12
CA ARG A 32 4.33 19.52 18.23
C ARG A 32 2.82 19.33 18.00
N THR A 33 2.39 18.88 16.82
CA THR A 33 0.97 18.91 16.41
C THR A 33 0.35 17.55 16.15
N THR A 34 1.13 16.47 16.19
CA THR A 34 0.61 15.11 16.01
C THR A 34 0.53 14.36 17.34
N ASN A 35 -0.55 13.60 17.51
CA ASN A 35 -0.69 12.67 18.63
C ASN A 35 0.16 11.39 18.45
N TYR A 36 0.83 11.24 17.30
CA TYR A 36 1.54 10.03 16.88
C TYR A 36 3.00 10.33 16.49
N PRO A 37 3.83 10.91 17.38
CA PRO A 37 5.21 11.31 17.05
C PRO A 37 6.09 10.12 16.65
N ASP A 38 5.82 8.91 17.16
CA ASP A 38 6.55 7.69 16.83
C ASP A 38 6.40 7.27 15.37
N TYR A 39 5.39 7.78 14.65
CA TYR A 39 5.14 7.47 13.24
C TYR A 39 5.69 8.52 12.29
N LEU A 40 6.38 9.55 12.80
CA LEU A 40 7.03 10.54 11.95
C LEU A 40 8.13 9.85 11.12
N PRO A 41 8.24 10.18 9.82
CA PRO A 41 9.16 9.48 8.94
C PRO A 41 10.61 9.81 9.30
N SER A 42 11.45 8.77 9.37
CA SER A 42 12.90 8.88 9.37
C SER A 42 13.47 8.51 8.00
N PHE A 43 14.61 9.12 7.67
CA PHE A 43 15.35 8.91 6.42
C PHE A 43 16.77 8.41 6.73
N ASP A 44 16.89 7.66 7.83
CA ASP A 44 18.16 7.04 8.20
C ASP A 44 18.59 6.08 7.07
N PRO A 45 19.90 6.01 6.73
CA PRO A 45 20.35 5.05 5.74
C PRO A 45 20.09 3.62 6.23
N ILE A 46 19.30 2.86 5.47
CA ILE A 46 19.03 1.44 5.72
C ILE A 46 19.46 0.64 4.50
N PHE A 47 20.19 -0.45 4.75
CA PHE A 47 20.62 -1.38 3.72
C PHE A 47 19.85 -2.68 3.88
N PHE A 48 19.36 -3.22 2.77
CA PHE A 48 18.66 -4.49 2.73
C PHE A 48 19.47 -5.45 1.86
N ASP A 49 19.41 -6.73 2.24
CA ASP A 49 19.91 -7.79 1.38
C ASP A 49 19.13 -7.85 0.06
N PRO A 50 19.70 -8.42 -1.01
CA PRO A 50 18.97 -8.65 -2.24
C PRO A 50 17.64 -9.37 -2.00
N LEU A 51 16.59 -8.94 -2.70
CA LEU A 51 15.28 -9.57 -2.65
C LEU A 51 15.35 -10.96 -3.29
N LEU A 52 15.50 -11.98 -2.46
CA LEU A 52 15.44 -13.37 -2.88
C LEU A 52 13.99 -13.85 -2.91
N VAL A 53 13.71 -14.74 -3.88
CA VAL A 53 12.43 -15.46 -3.94
C VAL A 53 12.33 -16.36 -2.71
N PHE A 54 11.14 -16.43 -2.12
CA PHE A 54 10.85 -17.24 -0.95
C PHE A 54 9.52 -17.96 -1.09
N ASP A 55 9.39 -19.09 -0.40
CA ASP A 55 8.13 -19.84 -0.32
C ASP A 55 7.13 -19.08 0.56
N PHE A 56 5.91 -18.93 0.05
CA PHE A 56 4.81 -18.26 0.75
C PHE A 56 3.56 -19.14 0.71
N VAL A 57 2.98 -19.37 1.89
CA VAL A 57 1.67 -20.00 2.03
C VAL A 57 0.70 -18.93 2.49
N ASP A 58 -0.28 -18.64 1.64
CA ASP A 58 -1.32 -17.66 1.95
C ASP A 58 -2.20 -18.17 3.12
N PRO A 59 -2.31 -17.42 4.24
CA PRO A 59 -3.14 -17.82 5.38
C PRO A 59 -4.61 -18.08 5.02
N ALA A 60 -5.13 -17.46 3.95
CA ALA A 60 -6.49 -17.70 3.47
C ALA A 60 -6.73 -19.15 3.04
N LEU A 61 -5.68 -19.86 2.62
CA LEU A 61 -5.75 -21.26 2.20
C LEU A 61 -5.87 -22.23 3.38
N LEU A 62 -5.55 -21.79 4.60
CA LEU A 62 -5.64 -22.59 5.82
C LEU A 62 -7.07 -22.65 6.39
N VAL A 63 -7.95 -21.77 5.94
CA VAL A 63 -9.32 -21.69 6.44
C VAL A 63 -10.17 -22.82 5.88
N GLU A 64 -10.59 -23.76 6.73
CA GLU A 64 -11.49 -24.85 6.35
C GLU A 64 -12.96 -24.40 6.38
N ASP A 65 -13.38 -23.74 7.48
CA ASP A 65 -14.75 -23.27 7.66
C ASP A 65 -14.97 -21.89 7.04
N LYS A 66 -15.74 -21.85 5.96
CA LYS A 66 -16.03 -20.63 5.20
C LYS A 66 -17.08 -19.73 5.86
N SER A 67 -17.66 -20.12 7.00
CA SER A 67 -18.50 -19.21 7.81
C SER A 67 -17.69 -18.27 8.71
N LEU A 68 -16.36 -18.45 8.78
CA LEU A 68 -15.42 -17.60 9.53
C LEU A 68 -15.78 -17.47 11.02
N PRO A 69 -15.96 -18.59 11.77
CA PRO A 69 -16.47 -18.56 13.14
C PRO A 69 -15.54 -17.86 14.16
N ASN A 70 -14.25 -17.73 13.89
CA ASN A 70 -13.31 -17.05 14.79
C ASN A 70 -13.29 -15.53 14.59
N LEU A 71 -13.68 -15.04 13.41
CA LEU A 71 -13.76 -13.63 13.04
C LEU A 71 -15.19 -13.08 13.15
N ILE A 72 -16.19 -13.89 12.81
CA ILE A 72 -17.61 -13.54 12.80
C ILE A 72 -18.28 -14.20 14.01
N THR A 73 -18.34 -13.46 15.11
CA THR A 73 -19.05 -13.86 16.32
C THR A 73 -20.42 -13.18 16.41
N SER A 74 -21.15 -13.42 17.51
CA SER A 74 -22.40 -12.71 17.78
C SER A 74 -22.24 -11.19 17.96
N GLU A 75 -21.02 -10.72 18.24
CA GLU A 75 -20.71 -9.30 18.41
C GLU A 75 -20.25 -8.64 17.09
N THR A 76 -19.92 -9.45 16.08
CA THR A 76 -19.40 -8.96 14.80
C THR A 76 -20.54 -8.50 13.90
N LYS A 77 -20.42 -7.27 13.36
CA LYS A 77 -21.33 -6.75 12.33
C LYS A 77 -20.57 -6.49 11.04
N LEU A 78 -21.04 -7.11 9.96
CA LEU A 78 -20.48 -6.94 8.62
C LEU A 78 -21.38 -6.04 7.77
N THR A 79 -20.83 -4.95 7.25
CA THR A 79 -21.52 -4.05 6.31
C THR A 79 -20.79 -4.03 4.98
N SER A 80 -21.45 -4.42 3.89
CA SER A 80 -20.87 -4.35 2.55
C SER A 80 -20.78 -2.90 2.06
N ILE A 81 -19.61 -2.49 1.56
CA ILE A 81 -19.42 -1.14 0.98
C ILE A 81 -19.92 -1.13 -0.46
N GLN A 82 -19.55 -2.14 -1.25
CA GLN A 82 -20.04 -2.39 -2.61
C GLN A 82 -20.46 -3.87 -2.73
N PRO A 83 -21.25 -4.24 -3.77
CA PRO A 83 -21.75 -5.61 -3.93
C PRO A 83 -20.66 -6.70 -3.96
N ALA A 84 -19.49 -6.39 -4.50
CA ALA A 84 -18.39 -7.36 -4.70
C ALA A 84 -17.04 -6.91 -4.14
N LEU A 85 -16.97 -5.74 -3.47
CA LEU A 85 -15.74 -5.11 -3.02
C LEU A 85 -16.01 -4.37 -1.71
N GLY A 86 -15.11 -4.49 -0.74
CA GLY A 86 -15.18 -3.73 0.49
C GLY A 86 -16.17 -4.29 1.50
N THR A 87 -15.70 -4.54 2.72
CA THR A 87 -16.54 -4.86 3.89
C THR A 87 -16.05 -4.06 5.09
N ILE A 88 -16.98 -3.43 5.81
CA ILE A 88 -16.73 -2.86 7.14
C ILE A 88 -17.01 -3.96 8.17
N VAL A 89 -16.06 -4.18 9.08
CA VAL A 89 -16.13 -5.16 10.17
C VAL A 89 -16.15 -4.42 11.50
N GLU A 90 -17.32 -4.35 12.12
CA GLU A 90 -17.51 -3.75 13.44
C GLU A 90 -17.54 -4.85 14.52
N GLY A 91 -17.21 -4.49 15.77
CA GLY A 91 -17.24 -5.43 16.90
C GLY A 91 -15.99 -6.28 17.07
N VAL A 92 -14.94 -6.05 16.27
CA VAL A 92 -13.67 -6.81 16.35
C VAL A 92 -12.50 -5.86 16.60
N GLN A 93 -11.63 -6.22 17.55
CA GLN A 93 -10.39 -5.48 17.84
C GLN A 93 -9.19 -6.26 17.34
N LEU A 94 -8.34 -5.63 16.51
CA LEU A 94 -7.20 -6.30 15.87
C LEU A 94 -6.19 -6.84 16.89
N LEU A 95 -6.02 -6.17 18.03
CA LEU A 95 -5.13 -6.61 19.12
C LEU A 95 -5.56 -7.93 19.76
N ASP A 96 -6.86 -8.23 19.73
CA ASP A 96 -7.44 -9.36 20.45
C ASP A 96 -7.65 -10.58 19.51
N MET A 97 -7.26 -10.47 18.23
CA MET A 97 -7.41 -11.54 17.24
C MET A 97 -6.49 -12.74 17.50
N SER A 98 -7.09 -13.92 17.56
CA SER A 98 -6.37 -15.20 17.49
C SER A 98 -5.75 -15.42 16.11
N ASN A 99 -4.86 -16.40 15.99
CA ASN A 99 -4.29 -16.75 14.68
C ASN A 99 -5.36 -17.28 13.71
N SER A 100 -6.30 -18.10 14.18
CA SER A 100 -7.42 -18.58 13.35
C SER A 100 -8.32 -17.43 12.85
N ALA A 101 -8.56 -16.41 13.69
CA ALA A 101 -9.27 -15.22 13.26
C ALA A 101 -8.49 -14.42 12.18
N LYS A 102 -7.15 -14.42 12.24
CA LYS A 102 -6.30 -13.79 11.21
C LYS A 102 -6.28 -14.59 9.90
N GLU A 103 -6.32 -15.91 9.93
CA GLU A 103 -6.49 -16.76 8.74
C GLU A 103 -7.83 -16.47 8.06
N GLU A 104 -8.89 -16.41 8.86
CA GLU A 104 -10.23 -16.04 8.40
C GLU A 104 -10.28 -14.60 7.85
N LEU A 105 -9.53 -13.68 8.45
CA LEU A 105 -9.35 -12.33 7.91
C LEU A 105 -8.65 -12.36 6.55
N ALA A 106 -7.59 -13.15 6.39
CA ALA A 106 -6.91 -13.31 5.10
C ALA A 106 -7.87 -13.82 4.01
N LEU A 107 -8.75 -14.77 4.35
CA LEU A 107 -9.80 -15.25 3.45
C LEU A 107 -10.84 -14.17 3.13
N LEU A 108 -11.32 -13.44 4.15
CA LEU A 108 -12.27 -12.34 3.95
C LEU A 108 -11.69 -11.26 3.04
N ILE A 109 -10.41 -10.90 3.23
CA ILE A 109 -9.69 -9.97 2.35
C ILE A 109 -9.62 -10.53 0.92
N SER A 110 -9.30 -11.81 0.74
CA SER A 110 -9.23 -12.42 -0.59
C SER A 110 -10.59 -12.38 -1.32
N GLN A 111 -11.69 -12.56 -0.59
CA GLN A 111 -13.04 -12.48 -1.14
C GLN A 111 -13.45 -11.03 -1.43
N ARG A 112 -13.20 -10.11 -0.50
CA ARG A 112 -13.74 -8.74 -0.51
C ARG A 112 -12.78 -7.68 -1.01
N LYS A 113 -11.51 -8.02 -1.24
CA LYS A 113 -10.36 -7.22 -1.68
C LYS A 113 -9.94 -6.08 -0.75
N ALA A 114 -10.88 -5.48 -0.02
CA ALA A 114 -10.65 -4.49 1.02
C ALA A 114 -11.56 -4.78 2.22
N VAL A 115 -10.99 -4.73 3.43
CA VAL A 115 -11.71 -4.92 4.68
C VAL A 115 -11.33 -3.77 5.61
N VAL A 116 -12.33 -3.12 6.20
CA VAL A 116 -12.17 -1.91 7.02
C VAL A 116 -12.60 -2.21 8.44
N PHE A 117 -11.72 -1.90 9.40
CA PHE A 117 -12.01 -2.01 10.83
C PHE A 117 -12.08 -0.59 11.43
N PRO A 118 -13.28 -0.07 11.73
CA PRO A 118 -13.41 1.19 12.44
C PRO A 118 -13.03 1.03 13.94
N ASN A 119 -12.82 2.16 14.61
CA ASN A 119 -12.64 2.24 16.08
C ASN A 119 -11.50 1.35 16.62
N GLN A 120 -10.33 1.44 15.97
CA GLN A 120 -9.12 0.69 16.34
C GLN A 120 -8.12 1.53 17.16
N ASP A 121 -8.57 2.52 17.93
CA ASP A 121 -7.68 3.41 18.70
C ASP A 121 -6.71 2.63 19.60
N ARG A 122 -7.18 1.54 20.23
CA ARG A 122 -6.31 0.64 21.03
C ARG A 122 -5.15 0.11 20.19
N PHE A 123 -5.42 -0.37 18.98
CA PHE A 123 -4.41 -0.90 18.06
C PHE A 123 -3.48 0.19 17.52
N MET A 124 -4.02 1.38 17.20
CA MET A 124 -3.21 2.51 16.74
C MET A 124 -2.27 3.04 17.83
N ASN A 125 -2.77 3.15 19.06
CA ASN A 125 -2.02 3.62 20.23
C ASN A 125 -1.04 2.58 20.80
N ALA A 126 -1.16 1.31 20.42
CA ALA A 126 -0.21 0.27 20.80
C ALA A 126 1.16 0.41 20.11
N GLY A 127 1.26 1.29 19.11
CA GLY A 127 2.51 1.68 18.47
C GLY A 127 2.94 0.80 17.29
N PRO A 128 3.98 1.24 16.54
CA PRO A 128 4.42 0.60 15.30
C PRO A 128 4.92 -0.83 15.51
N THR A 129 5.53 -1.14 16.66
CA THR A 129 5.94 -2.51 17.01
C THR A 129 4.78 -3.50 16.97
N LYS A 130 3.64 -3.14 17.58
CA LYS A 130 2.48 -4.03 17.67
C LYS A 130 1.82 -4.23 16.32
N GLN A 131 1.76 -3.18 15.51
CA GLN A 131 1.30 -3.25 14.13
C GLN A 131 2.20 -4.12 13.24
N GLN A 132 3.53 -4.01 13.40
CA GLN A 132 4.48 -4.88 12.70
C GLN A 132 4.34 -6.34 13.13
N GLU A 133 4.19 -6.61 14.43
CA GLU A 133 3.94 -7.96 14.96
C GLU A 133 2.66 -8.57 14.41
N PHE A 134 1.58 -7.78 14.32
CA PHE A 134 0.33 -8.21 13.70
C PHE A 134 0.53 -8.57 12.22
N MET A 135 1.19 -7.70 11.44
CA MET A 135 1.37 -7.90 10.01
C MET A 135 2.32 -9.05 9.64
N LYS A 136 3.26 -9.41 10.52
CA LYS A 136 4.13 -10.59 10.33
C LYS A 136 3.35 -11.89 10.16
N PHE A 137 2.11 -11.96 10.64
CA PHE A 137 1.24 -13.12 10.43
C PHE A 137 0.91 -13.34 8.95
N PHE A 138 0.73 -12.25 8.19
CA PHE A 138 0.30 -12.30 6.78
C PHE A 138 1.46 -12.46 5.80
N GLY A 139 2.70 -12.41 6.29
CA GLY A 139 3.90 -12.56 5.48
C GLY A 139 5.09 -11.76 6.02
N LYS A 140 6.23 -11.89 5.35
CA LYS A 140 7.41 -11.07 5.67
C LYS A 140 7.14 -9.60 5.30
N PRO A 141 7.70 -8.63 6.05
CA PRO A 141 7.64 -7.23 5.65
C PRO A 141 8.23 -7.00 4.26
N ASN A 142 7.56 -6.17 3.46
CA ASN A 142 8.14 -5.58 2.25
C ASN A 142 8.85 -4.27 2.63
N TYR A 143 9.99 -4.00 2.02
CA TYR A 143 10.81 -2.83 2.31
C TYR A 143 10.88 -1.94 1.07
N GLN A 144 10.42 -0.70 1.20
CA GLN A 144 10.41 0.26 0.10
C GLN A 144 11.45 1.35 0.36
N PRO A 145 12.61 1.35 -0.33
CA PRO A 145 13.71 2.28 -0.04
C PRO A 145 13.45 3.71 -0.56
N VAL A 146 12.26 3.98 -1.09
CA VAL A 146 11.93 5.21 -1.82
C VAL A 146 11.21 6.25 -0.95
N SER A 147 10.65 5.83 0.18
CA SER A 147 9.92 6.67 1.13
C SER A 147 10.61 6.71 2.49
N GLY A 148 10.28 7.71 3.31
CA GLY A 148 10.64 7.65 4.73
C GLY A 148 9.96 6.46 5.41
N SER A 149 10.65 5.85 6.36
CA SER A 149 10.15 4.74 7.18
C SER A 149 9.90 5.19 8.61
N VAL A 150 9.19 4.39 9.41
CA VAL A 150 9.15 4.61 10.86
C VAL A 150 10.50 4.21 11.47
N LYS A 151 11.04 5.02 12.39
CA LYS A 151 12.32 4.74 13.03
C LYS A 151 12.30 3.38 13.72
N GLY A 152 13.24 2.50 13.38
CA GLY A 152 13.32 1.12 13.90
C GLY A 152 12.34 0.14 13.25
N HIS A 153 11.47 0.61 12.35
CA HIS A 153 10.43 -0.18 11.69
C HIS A 153 10.45 0.05 10.16
N PRO A 154 11.50 -0.45 9.46
CA PRO A 154 11.73 -0.18 8.04
C PRO A 154 10.62 -0.69 7.09
N GLY A 155 9.75 -1.59 7.55
CA GLY A 155 8.64 -2.11 6.75
C GLY A 155 7.43 -1.17 6.66
N PHE A 156 7.47 -0.01 7.33
CA PHE A 156 6.41 0.99 7.23
C PHE A 156 6.63 1.94 6.06
N HIS A 157 5.56 2.20 5.33
CA HIS A 157 5.47 3.29 4.37
C HIS A 157 4.65 4.42 5.01
N ILE A 158 5.27 5.59 5.23
CA ILE A 158 4.57 6.74 5.84
C ILE A 158 4.06 7.69 4.78
N ILE A 159 2.73 7.82 4.71
CA ILE A 159 2.04 8.82 3.90
C ILE A 159 1.78 10.04 4.80
N HIS A 160 2.69 11.01 4.77
CA HIS A 160 2.55 12.25 5.53
C HIS A 160 2.43 13.45 4.59
N ARG A 161 1.39 14.26 4.80
CA ARG A 161 1.20 15.55 4.11
C ARG A 161 1.20 16.67 5.15
N ASP A 162 2.26 17.47 5.14
CA ASP A 162 2.52 18.59 6.06
C ASP A 162 1.84 19.91 5.64
N GLY A 163 0.84 19.84 4.74
CA GLY A 163 0.14 21.02 4.24
C GLY A 163 0.95 21.89 3.27
N ASN A 164 1.97 21.33 2.59
CA ASN A 164 2.79 22.02 1.59
C ASN A 164 1.98 22.50 0.35
N LYS A 165 1.27 23.63 0.50
CA LYS A 165 0.38 24.20 -0.52
C LYS A 165 1.10 24.55 -1.82
N GLU A 166 2.32 25.09 -1.74
CA GLU A 166 3.14 25.45 -2.90
C GLU A 166 3.43 24.22 -3.78
N GLU A 167 3.75 23.11 -3.13
CA GLU A 167 4.04 21.88 -3.83
C GLU A 167 2.80 21.22 -4.41
N ILE A 168 1.69 21.23 -3.68
CA ILE A 168 0.39 20.78 -4.21
C ILE A 168 0.02 21.61 -5.44
N ALA A 169 0.19 22.93 -5.38
CA ALA A 169 -0.07 23.83 -6.51
C ALA A 169 0.85 23.53 -7.70
N ARG A 170 2.14 23.29 -7.45
CA ARG A 170 3.10 22.88 -8.49
C ARG A 170 2.69 21.55 -9.13
N PHE A 171 2.30 20.56 -8.34
CA PHE A 171 1.83 19.27 -8.83
C PHE A 171 0.58 19.42 -9.70
N LEU A 172 -0.38 20.24 -9.27
CA LEU A 172 -1.64 20.50 -10.01
C LEU A 172 -1.45 21.43 -11.22
N SER A 173 -0.37 22.19 -11.30
CA SER A 173 -0.08 23.04 -12.47
C SER A 173 0.05 22.25 -13.77
N GLN A 174 0.40 20.96 -13.67
CA GLN A 174 0.56 20.05 -14.81
C GLN A 174 -0.52 18.96 -14.86
N LYS A 175 -1.51 18.98 -13.95
CA LYS A 175 -2.46 17.88 -13.76
C LYS A 175 -3.86 18.35 -13.37
N ALA A 176 -4.86 17.73 -13.99
CA ALA A 176 -6.26 17.97 -13.63
C ALA A 176 -6.67 17.33 -12.28
N THR A 177 -5.94 16.32 -11.80
CA THR A 177 -6.28 15.60 -10.56
C THR A 177 -5.04 15.07 -9.83
N THR A 178 -5.19 14.87 -8.52
CA THR A 178 -4.23 14.15 -7.65
C THR A 178 -4.44 12.63 -7.65
N THR A 179 -5.52 12.13 -8.26
CA THR A 179 -5.83 10.70 -8.32
C THR A 179 -4.83 9.95 -9.19
N LEU A 180 -4.30 8.85 -8.67
CA LEU A 180 -3.44 7.91 -9.38
C LEU A 180 -3.86 6.47 -9.07
N TRP A 181 -4.26 5.73 -10.10
CA TRP A 181 -4.48 4.29 -9.99
C TRP A 181 -3.17 3.53 -10.09
N HIS A 182 -2.90 2.66 -9.13
CA HIS A 182 -1.71 1.82 -9.12
C HIS A 182 -1.95 0.54 -8.31
N GLN A 183 -1.02 -0.40 -8.43
CA GLN A 183 -0.82 -1.52 -7.51
C GLN A 183 0.57 -1.35 -6.89
N ASP A 184 0.66 -1.54 -5.58
CA ASP A 184 1.89 -1.30 -4.82
C ASP A 184 3.02 -2.23 -5.28
N VAL A 185 4.17 -1.65 -5.61
CA VAL A 185 5.42 -2.39 -5.79
C VAL A 185 5.34 -3.50 -6.87
N SER A 186 4.52 -3.26 -7.90
CA SER A 186 4.35 -4.16 -9.06
C SER A 186 5.64 -4.51 -9.83
N TYR A 187 6.75 -3.83 -9.54
CA TYR A 187 8.06 -4.07 -10.16
C TYR A 187 8.90 -5.15 -9.45
N GLU A 188 8.47 -5.63 -8.27
CA GLU A 188 9.15 -6.75 -7.60
C GLU A 188 8.70 -8.11 -8.17
N ILE A 189 9.56 -9.12 -8.05
CA ILE A 189 9.24 -10.49 -8.49
C ILE A 189 8.11 -11.10 -7.65
N GLN A 190 8.07 -10.80 -6.35
CA GLN A 190 6.99 -11.18 -5.43
C GLN A 190 6.42 -9.92 -4.77
N PRO A 191 5.48 -9.20 -5.45
CA PRO A 191 4.87 -8.00 -4.89
C PRO A 191 4.11 -8.27 -3.57
N PRO A 192 3.82 -7.23 -2.77
CA PRO A 192 3.06 -7.37 -1.52
C PRO A 192 1.69 -8.03 -1.74
N GLY A 193 1.43 -9.13 -1.02
CA GLY A 193 0.12 -9.82 -1.03
C GLY A 193 -0.92 -9.19 -0.10
N TYR A 194 -0.47 -8.59 1.01
CA TYR A 194 -1.32 -7.92 2.00
C TYR A 194 -0.75 -6.55 2.35
N VAL A 195 -1.62 -5.55 2.44
CA VAL A 195 -1.29 -4.19 2.87
C VAL A 195 -2.26 -3.78 3.97
N MET A 196 -1.72 -3.24 5.06
CA MET A 196 -2.51 -2.61 6.11
C MET A 196 -2.29 -1.10 6.05
N LEU A 197 -3.37 -0.36 5.87
CA LEU A 197 -3.38 1.09 5.88
C LEU A 197 -4.09 1.57 7.15
N GLY A 198 -3.39 2.33 7.99
CA GLY A 198 -3.93 2.92 9.21
C GLY A 198 -4.04 4.44 9.10
N LEU A 199 -5.21 4.99 9.41
CA LEU A 199 -5.40 6.44 9.50
C LEU A 199 -5.04 6.91 10.92
N LEU A 200 -3.89 7.57 11.06
CA LEU A 200 -3.45 8.16 12.34
C LEU A 200 -4.08 9.54 12.57
N GLN A 201 -4.03 10.39 11.55
CA GLN A 201 -4.55 11.75 11.60
C GLN A 201 -4.95 12.16 10.19
N GLY A 202 -6.17 12.65 10.02
CA GLY A 202 -6.73 13.04 8.73
C GLY A 202 -7.61 14.28 8.84
N PRO A 203 -7.98 14.89 7.70
CA PRO A 203 -8.95 15.97 7.69
C PRO A 203 -10.35 15.46 8.05
N GLU A 204 -11.25 16.37 8.44
CA GLU A 204 -12.67 16.05 8.66
C GLU A 204 -13.37 15.62 7.36
N VAL A 205 -12.93 16.18 6.22
CA VAL A 205 -13.46 15.89 4.88
C VAL A 205 -12.33 15.76 3.86
N GLY A 206 -12.47 14.78 2.95
CA GLY A 206 -11.52 14.49 1.89
C GLY A 206 -10.38 13.57 2.32
N GLY A 207 -9.53 13.18 1.37
CA GLY A 207 -8.48 12.18 1.63
C GLY A 207 -8.93 10.73 1.45
N ASP A 208 -10.10 10.53 0.82
CA ASP A 208 -10.64 9.21 0.50
C ASP A 208 -9.64 8.37 -0.29
N THR A 209 -9.57 7.08 0.07
CA THR A 209 -8.84 6.07 -0.70
C THR A 209 -9.85 5.17 -1.39
N VAL A 210 -9.75 5.07 -2.72
CA VAL A 210 -10.67 4.29 -3.55
C VAL A 210 -9.95 3.05 -4.07
N PHE A 211 -10.63 1.91 -4.03
CA PHE A 211 -10.12 0.62 -4.51
C PHE A 211 -10.87 0.16 -5.76
N ALA A 212 -10.22 -0.65 -6.60
CA ALA A 212 -10.83 -1.30 -7.75
C ALA A 212 -10.58 -2.81 -7.73
N ALA A 213 -11.62 -3.60 -7.98
CA ALA A 213 -11.53 -5.05 -8.10
C ALA A 213 -11.10 -5.44 -9.52
N THR A 214 -9.79 -5.60 -9.74
CA THR A 214 -9.22 -5.90 -11.06
C THR A 214 -9.57 -7.31 -11.55
N ASP A 215 -9.77 -8.27 -10.64
CA ASP A 215 -10.26 -9.61 -10.98
C ASP A 215 -11.68 -9.57 -11.57
N LEU A 216 -12.56 -8.74 -10.99
CA LEU A 216 -13.92 -8.56 -11.49
C LEU A 216 -13.93 -7.77 -12.81
N ALA A 217 -13.04 -6.77 -12.95
CA ALA A 217 -12.87 -6.06 -14.20
C ALA A 217 -12.50 -7.03 -15.34
N TYR A 218 -11.53 -7.92 -15.11
CA TYR A 218 -11.14 -8.94 -16.07
C TYR A 218 -12.28 -9.92 -16.39
N LYS A 219 -13.01 -10.42 -15.37
CA LYS A 219 -14.16 -11.33 -15.56
C LYS A 219 -15.30 -10.73 -16.37
N ARG A 220 -15.42 -9.40 -16.42
CA ARG A 220 -16.45 -8.67 -17.18
C ARG A 220 -16.06 -8.39 -18.64
N LEU A 221 -14.80 -8.61 -19.01
CA LEU A 221 -14.38 -8.48 -20.39
C LEU A 221 -15.06 -9.55 -21.27
N SER A 222 -15.26 -9.24 -22.54
CA SER A 222 -15.68 -10.27 -23.51
C SER A 222 -14.63 -11.38 -23.60
N SER A 223 -15.05 -12.59 -23.97
CA SER A 223 -14.13 -13.72 -24.14
C SER A 223 -13.00 -13.45 -25.15
N ALA A 224 -13.23 -12.60 -26.16
CA ALA A 224 -12.20 -12.18 -27.09
C ALA A 224 -11.12 -11.31 -26.42
N PHE A 225 -11.52 -10.39 -25.54
CA PHE A 225 -10.58 -9.56 -24.77
C PHE A 225 -9.84 -10.35 -23.71
N GLN A 226 -10.51 -11.28 -23.01
CA GLN A 226 -9.85 -12.18 -22.06
C GLN A 226 -8.71 -12.96 -22.75
N LYS A 227 -9.00 -13.63 -23.88
CA LYS A 227 -8.00 -14.35 -24.68
C LYS A 227 -6.86 -13.46 -25.17
N LEU A 228 -7.14 -12.20 -25.52
CA LEU A 228 -6.11 -11.26 -25.90
C LEU A 228 -5.19 -10.98 -24.71
N PHE A 229 -5.75 -10.62 -23.55
CA PHE A 229 -4.97 -10.25 -22.37
C PHE A 229 -4.21 -11.43 -21.74
N ASP A 230 -4.71 -12.66 -21.87
CA ASP A 230 -4.04 -13.88 -21.37
C ASP A 230 -2.63 -14.08 -21.95
N ASN A 231 -2.35 -13.47 -23.10
CA ASN A 231 -1.08 -13.60 -23.81
C ASN A 231 -0.24 -12.31 -23.80
N LEU A 232 -0.66 -11.29 -23.03
CA LEU A 232 0.07 -10.03 -22.93
C LEU A 232 0.92 -9.98 -21.67
N GLU A 233 2.12 -9.44 -21.83
CA GLU A 233 3.05 -9.17 -20.75
C GLU A 233 3.29 -7.66 -20.65
N ALA A 234 3.53 -7.17 -19.44
CA ALA A 234 3.89 -5.79 -19.18
C ALA A 234 5.18 -5.75 -18.35
N VAL A 235 6.08 -4.82 -18.69
CA VAL A 235 7.31 -4.59 -17.93
C VAL A 235 7.04 -3.51 -16.88
N HIS A 236 7.24 -3.85 -15.62
CA HIS A 236 7.11 -2.94 -14.48
C HIS A 236 8.50 -2.59 -13.96
N SER A 237 8.74 -1.31 -13.67
CA SER A 237 10.07 -0.83 -13.25
C SER A 237 9.98 0.34 -12.28
N SER A 238 10.85 0.32 -11.26
CA SER A 238 11.04 1.40 -10.29
C SER A 238 12.15 2.39 -10.68
N VAL A 239 12.81 2.23 -11.84
CA VAL A 239 13.98 3.04 -12.24
C VAL A 239 13.72 4.53 -12.12
N LYS A 240 12.56 5.02 -12.58
CA LYS A 240 12.21 6.44 -12.49
C LYS A 240 12.09 6.93 -11.04
N MET A 241 11.43 6.13 -10.20
CA MET A 241 11.23 6.43 -8.78
C MET A 241 12.59 6.52 -8.06
N ILE A 242 13.46 5.54 -8.30
CA ILE A 242 14.82 5.50 -7.73
C ILE A 242 15.65 6.71 -8.18
N SER A 243 15.62 7.04 -9.47
CA SER A 243 16.35 8.19 -10.01
C SER A 243 15.92 9.49 -9.34
N GLN A 244 14.61 9.71 -9.12
CA GLN A 244 14.12 10.89 -8.41
C GLN A 244 14.58 10.95 -6.96
N VAL A 245 14.57 9.83 -6.24
CA VAL A 245 15.01 9.81 -4.83
C VAL A 245 16.52 10.08 -4.74
N ARG A 246 17.31 9.62 -5.73
CA ARG A 246 18.74 9.95 -5.87
C ARG A 246 18.97 11.43 -6.16
N GLU A 247 18.25 12.02 -7.12
CA GLU A 247 18.34 13.45 -7.46
C GLU A 247 18.00 14.36 -6.28
N ARG A 248 17.05 13.93 -5.44
CA ARG A 248 16.65 14.64 -4.20
C ARG A 248 17.63 14.44 -3.03
N GLY A 249 18.72 13.68 -3.22
CA GLY A 249 19.70 13.38 -2.18
C GLY A 249 19.19 12.47 -1.06
N LYS A 250 18.03 11.81 -1.27
CA LYS A 250 17.35 10.98 -0.26
C LYS A 250 17.67 9.48 -0.39
N LEU A 251 18.36 9.08 -1.46
CA LEU A 251 18.93 7.73 -1.61
C LEU A 251 20.47 7.83 -1.61
N LYS A 252 21.14 7.23 -0.64
CA LYS A 252 22.61 7.08 -0.61
C LYS A 252 23.05 5.63 -0.90
N ALA A 253 22.39 4.94 -1.83
CA ALA A 253 22.70 3.55 -2.14
C ALA A 253 22.63 3.20 -3.64
N SER A 254 23.54 2.31 -4.05
CA SER A 254 23.45 1.48 -5.25
C SER A 254 22.45 0.36 -5.00
N LEU A 255 21.52 0.16 -5.94
CA LEU A 255 20.69 -1.05 -6.04
C LEU A 255 21.43 -2.06 -6.91
#